data_AF-A0A7C6PMG5-F1
#
_entry.id   AF-A0A7C6PMG5-F1
#
_cell.length_a   1.000
_cell.length_b   1.000
_cell.length_c   1.000
_cell.angle_alpha   90.00
_cell.angle_beta   90.00
_cell.angle_gamma   90.00
#
_symmetry.space_group_name_H-M   'P 1'
#
loop_
_entity.id
_entity.type
_entity.pdbx_description
1 polymer ?
#
loop_
_entity_poly.entity_id
_entity_poly.type
_entity_poly.pdbx_seq_one_letter_code
_entity_poly.pdbx_strand_id
1 'polypeptide(L)'
;MKTDELAGWVAIPAPSGREARLRGTIVRELEAFGARPETLPGGPGGPSGPGESRGLCWQIDPLGNLIVPPVHGPREGVLTLAAPLDEPGVVVTHIDEQGYLRFDLVGNLEPSEINGRLVLLQGQTGDCFGVIALDRRLRQRGRGNAGNSGQAAGELRAEELFIDIGAPSRAEAEREVTVGSAGVLWWAGIWSDAPGGTGEGTRGVLIRMGSGPDRLAGRALGRRSLAYLLFDLIRSSAAPPAVSPSASPVSPATAAARPAAFVFTVQSLLGGRGIQTAAFRLEPDPLIVLMPVAAHDWPAADPGEVKLGGGPVLVLKEGPGTSDRDLAARLEAVAGSAGIPLQRHVATGRMANDLSQGAWAGRGARALGLGLPVRAAAGGGPEIIATADWTALRELLLRLLGEGIDHEQRR
;
A
#
# COMPACT_ATOMS: atom_id res chain seq x y z
N MET A 1 14.38 3.34 -7.67
CA MET A 1 13.82 2.26 -6.83
C MET A 1 14.93 1.27 -6.51
N LYS A 2 15.23 0.97 -5.24
CA LYS A 2 16.14 -0.14 -4.93
C LYS A 2 15.33 -1.43 -4.83
N THR A 3 15.45 -2.29 -5.83
CA THR A 3 14.62 -3.48 -5.97
C THR A 3 14.86 -4.52 -4.86
N ASP A 4 16.05 -4.58 -4.28
CA ASP A 4 16.36 -5.52 -3.19
C ASP A 4 15.65 -5.17 -1.89
N GLU A 5 15.59 -3.87 -1.53
CA GLU A 5 14.82 -3.38 -0.39
C GLU A 5 13.32 -3.66 -0.61
N LEU A 6 12.80 -3.31 -1.80
CA LEU A 6 11.41 -3.58 -2.16
C LEU A 6 11.06 -5.07 -2.14
N ALA A 7 11.94 -5.94 -2.64
CA ALA A 7 11.75 -7.39 -2.60
C ALA A 7 11.62 -7.90 -1.16
N GLY A 8 12.43 -7.36 -0.23
CA GLY A 8 12.31 -7.66 1.20
C GLY A 8 10.95 -7.28 1.76
N TRP A 9 10.39 -6.14 1.36
CA TRP A 9 9.07 -5.71 1.80
C TRP A 9 7.96 -6.59 1.20
N VAL A 10 8.04 -6.88 -0.09
CA VAL A 10 7.10 -7.76 -0.82
C VAL A 10 7.11 -9.19 -0.27
N ALA A 11 8.21 -9.65 0.33
CA ALA A 11 8.27 -10.96 0.97
C ALA A 11 7.43 -11.07 2.25
N ILE A 12 7.18 -9.95 2.96
CA ILE A 12 6.54 -9.96 4.28
C ILE A 12 5.02 -9.92 4.13
N PRO A 13 4.25 -10.90 4.66
CA PRO A 13 2.79 -10.84 4.69
C PRO A 13 2.28 -9.70 5.58
N ALA A 14 1.35 -8.89 5.08
CA ALA A 14 0.69 -7.84 5.86
C ALA A 14 -0.81 -7.73 5.52
N PRO A 15 -1.63 -8.75 5.81
CA PRO A 15 -3.07 -8.63 5.62
C PRO A 15 -3.60 -7.51 6.53
N SER A 16 -4.71 -6.87 6.13
CA SER A 16 -5.27 -5.74 6.88
C SER A 16 -5.54 -6.10 8.34
N GLY A 17 -5.05 -5.26 9.26
CA GLY A 17 -5.10 -5.47 10.71
C GLY A 17 -3.92 -6.28 11.28
N ARG A 18 -3.00 -6.78 10.44
CA ARG A 18 -1.81 -7.55 10.84
C ARG A 18 -0.52 -7.04 10.19
N GLU A 19 -0.41 -5.73 9.99
CA GLU A 19 0.69 -5.08 9.29
C GLU A 19 1.97 -4.93 10.13
N ALA A 20 1.95 -5.38 11.40
CA ALA A 20 3.01 -5.13 12.37
C ALA A 20 4.40 -5.65 11.95
N ARG A 21 4.47 -6.81 11.28
CA ARG A 21 5.75 -7.38 10.83
C ARG A 21 6.41 -6.53 9.74
N LEU A 22 5.63 -6.07 8.77
CA LEU A 22 6.09 -5.16 7.73
C LEU A 22 6.49 -3.82 8.35
N ARG A 23 5.59 -3.21 9.15
CA ARG A 23 5.86 -1.95 9.83
C ARG A 23 7.15 -1.99 10.64
N GLY A 24 7.39 -3.07 11.40
CA GLY A 24 8.62 -3.25 12.16
C GLY A 24 9.88 -3.31 11.29
N THR A 25 9.77 -3.83 10.06
CA THR A 25 10.88 -3.80 9.09
C THR A 25 11.15 -2.38 8.62
N ILE A 26 10.11 -1.63 8.26
CA ILE A 26 10.23 -0.22 7.88
C ILE A 26 10.84 0.61 9.01
N VAL A 27 10.40 0.40 10.26
CA VAL A 27 10.97 1.07 11.44
C VAL A 27 12.46 0.78 11.59
N ARG A 28 12.90 -0.48 11.50
CA ARG A 28 14.33 -0.83 11.56
C ARG A 28 15.13 -0.16 10.45
N GLU A 29 14.57 -0.09 9.24
CA GLU A 29 15.20 0.62 8.13
C GLU A 29 15.27 2.13 8.39
N LEU A 30 14.20 2.75 8.93
CA LEU A 30 14.20 4.15 9.36
C LEU A 30 15.29 4.43 10.41
N GLU A 31 15.38 3.59 11.43
CA GLU A 31 16.36 3.73 12.51
C GLU A 31 17.80 3.57 12.02
N ALA A 32 18.02 2.69 11.03
CA ALA A 32 19.33 2.46 10.43
C ALA A 32 19.91 3.70 9.72
N PHE A 33 19.07 4.63 9.26
CA PHE A 33 19.55 5.93 8.73
C PHE A 33 19.35 7.11 9.69
N GLY A 34 19.09 6.83 10.97
CA GLY A 34 19.14 7.84 12.03
C GLY A 34 17.79 8.29 12.59
N ALA A 35 16.67 7.73 12.12
CA ALA A 35 15.37 8.02 12.73
C ALA A 35 15.30 7.52 14.18
N ARG A 36 14.51 8.19 15.03
CA ARG A 36 14.28 7.79 16.42
C ARG A 36 12.79 7.74 16.75
N PRO A 37 12.36 6.89 17.70
CA PRO A 37 10.99 6.95 18.20
C PRO A 37 10.73 8.35 18.77
N GLU A 38 9.59 8.92 18.42
CA GLU A 38 9.15 10.20 18.96
C GLU A 38 8.84 10.03 20.45
N THR A 39 9.58 10.73 21.30
CA THR A 39 9.25 10.81 22.72
C THR A 39 8.03 11.72 22.89
N LEU A 40 7.03 11.23 23.62
CA LEU A 40 5.86 12.02 23.97
C LEU A 40 6.29 13.35 24.61
N PRO A 41 5.62 14.47 24.32
CA PRO A 41 5.92 15.73 24.98
C PRO A 41 5.78 15.55 26.51
N GLY A 42 6.87 15.78 27.25
CA GLY A 42 6.95 15.60 28.71
C GLY A 42 8.22 14.93 29.25
N GLY A 43 9.05 14.33 28.38
CA GLY A 43 10.39 13.85 28.76
C GLY A 43 11.43 15.00 28.84
N PRO A 44 12.46 14.89 29.69
CA PRO A 44 13.52 15.89 29.76
C PRO A 44 14.30 15.91 28.42
N GLY A 45 14.19 17.00 27.67
CA GLY A 45 14.88 17.19 26.39
C GLY A 45 13.99 17.27 25.13
N GLY A 46 12.66 17.33 25.26
CA GLY A 46 11.79 17.63 24.11
C GLY A 46 12.03 19.04 23.55
N PRO A 47 11.99 19.26 22.23
CA PRO A 47 12.27 20.55 21.61
C PRO A 47 11.31 21.61 22.16
N SER A 48 11.88 22.69 22.70
CA SER A 48 11.21 23.65 23.57
C SER A 48 10.66 24.89 22.85
N GLY A 49 10.69 24.92 21.51
CA GLY A 49 10.17 26.05 20.74
C GLY A 49 9.70 25.71 19.33
N PRO A 50 8.80 26.54 18.75
CA PRO A 50 8.51 26.53 17.32
C PRO A 50 9.76 27.00 16.55
N GLY A 51 10.49 26.08 15.93
CA GLY A 51 11.65 26.41 15.09
C GLY A 51 12.87 25.50 15.22
N GLU A 52 12.95 24.65 16.25
CA GLU A 52 14.06 23.69 16.39
C GLU A 52 13.88 22.48 15.44
N SER A 53 14.94 22.13 14.72
CA SER A 53 15.01 20.87 13.96
C SER A 53 14.89 19.71 14.93
N ARG A 54 13.84 18.88 14.77
CA ARG A 54 13.52 17.82 15.73
C ARG A 54 14.27 16.51 15.47
N GLY A 55 15.16 16.52 14.46
CA GLY A 55 15.70 15.30 13.88
C GLY A 55 14.60 14.49 13.19
N LEU A 56 15.00 13.43 12.49
CA LEU A 56 14.03 12.50 11.92
C LEU A 56 13.46 11.60 13.03
N CYS A 57 12.14 11.60 13.19
CA CYS A 57 11.47 10.75 14.17
C CYS A 57 10.30 9.98 13.57
N TRP A 58 9.81 8.99 14.31
CA TRP A 58 8.65 8.18 13.93
C TRP A 58 7.78 7.87 15.13
N GLN A 59 6.49 7.68 14.90
CA GLN A 59 5.53 7.22 15.90
C GLN A 59 4.57 6.18 15.31
N ILE A 60 3.99 5.35 16.16
CA ILE A 60 2.93 4.42 15.79
C ILE A 60 1.67 4.85 16.52
N ASP A 61 0.59 5.07 15.77
CA ASP A 61 -0.69 5.44 16.38
C ASP A 61 -1.46 4.20 16.90
N PRO A 62 -2.57 4.37 17.63
CA PRO A 62 -3.29 3.25 18.22
C PRO A 62 -3.85 2.23 17.22
N LEU A 63 -4.14 2.62 15.97
CA LEU A 63 -4.54 1.66 14.92
C LEU A 63 -3.35 0.94 14.30
N GLY A 64 -2.15 1.50 14.43
CA GLY A 64 -0.92 0.91 13.94
C GLY A 64 -0.35 1.59 12.70
N ASN A 65 -0.85 2.79 12.34
CA ASN A 65 -0.21 3.59 11.29
C ASN A 65 1.19 3.97 11.73
N LEU A 66 2.17 3.87 10.83
CA LEU A 66 3.49 4.44 11.07
C LEU A 66 3.50 5.86 10.51
N ILE A 67 3.77 6.82 11.38
CA ILE A 67 3.74 8.25 11.07
C ILE A 67 5.15 8.80 11.26
N VAL A 68 5.67 9.45 10.23
CA VAL A 68 6.91 10.22 10.25
C VAL A 68 6.52 11.70 10.13
N PRO A 69 6.49 12.46 11.23
CA PRO A 69 6.12 13.87 11.20
C PRO A 69 7.22 14.72 10.51
N PRO A 70 6.94 15.99 10.20
CA PRO A 70 7.92 16.88 9.61
C PRO A 70 9.17 17.05 10.47
N VAL A 71 10.34 16.98 9.83
CA VAL A 71 11.65 17.23 10.48
C VAL A 71 11.77 18.70 10.95
N HIS A 72 11.15 19.61 10.21
CA HIS A 72 11.12 21.05 10.48
C HIS A 72 9.68 21.57 10.39
N GLY A 73 9.36 22.64 11.11
CA GLY A 73 8.05 23.31 11.05
C GLY A 73 6.99 22.74 12.01
N PRO A 74 5.71 23.11 11.81
CA PRO A 74 4.62 22.65 12.66
C PRO A 74 4.36 21.14 12.47
N ARG A 75 3.78 20.50 13.48
CA ARG A 75 3.40 19.07 13.40
C ARG A 75 2.06 18.85 12.69
N GLU A 76 1.22 19.88 12.70
CA GLU A 76 -0.14 19.88 12.19
C GLU A 76 -0.28 20.93 11.09
N GLY A 77 -1.27 20.78 10.21
CA GLY A 77 -1.50 21.74 9.13
C GLY A 77 -0.39 21.73 8.07
N VAL A 78 0.27 20.58 7.90
CA VAL A 78 1.34 20.38 6.93
C VAL A 78 0.88 19.48 5.79
N LEU A 79 1.61 19.51 4.68
CA LEU A 79 1.40 18.56 3.60
C LEU A 79 1.61 17.14 4.14
N THR A 80 0.63 16.28 3.96
CA THR A 80 0.71 14.88 4.41
C THR A 80 0.64 13.96 3.21
N LEU A 81 1.61 13.05 3.09
CA LEU A 81 1.64 12.00 2.08
C LEU A 81 1.28 10.66 2.75
N ALA A 82 0.26 9.98 2.24
CA ALA A 82 -0.22 8.71 2.80
C ALA A 82 -0.13 7.58 1.77
N ALA A 83 0.29 6.38 2.19
CA ALA A 83 0.33 5.20 1.33
C ALA A 83 0.04 3.92 2.15
N PRO A 84 -0.70 2.94 1.58
CA PRO A 84 -1.14 1.75 2.31
C PRO A 84 -0.03 0.71 2.48
N LEU A 85 0.01 0.11 3.68
CA LEU A 85 0.86 -1.04 4.00
C LEU A 85 0.16 -2.38 3.75
N ASP A 86 -1.14 -2.41 4.00
CA ASP A 86 -1.92 -3.63 4.01
C ASP A 86 -2.15 -4.18 2.60
N GLU A 87 -2.52 -5.46 2.54
CA GLU A 87 -2.80 -6.15 1.29
C GLU A 87 -4.02 -7.08 1.42
N PRO A 88 -4.63 -7.46 0.28
CA PRO A 88 -5.77 -8.37 0.29
C PRO A 88 -5.40 -9.75 0.85
N GLY A 89 -6.37 -10.39 1.48
CA GLY A 89 -6.14 -11.64 2.17
C GLY A 89 -7.41 -12.30 2.66
N VAL A 90 -7.25 -13.15 3.67
CA VAL A 90 -8.34 -13.89 4.30
C VAL A 90 -8.23 -13.82 5.81
N VAL A 91 -9.36 -13.97 6.49
CA VAL A 91 -9.40 -14.15 7.95
C VAL A 91 -10.17 -15.41 8.30
N VAL A 92 -9.59 -16.27 9.13
CA VAL A 92 -10.23 -17.52 9.59
C VAL A 92 -11.42 -17.17 10.47
N THR A 93 -12.61 -17.67 10.12
CA THR A 93 -13.86 -17.43 10.83
C THR A 93 -14.32 -18.63 11.64
N HIS A 94 -13.94 -19.84 11.23
CA HIS A 94 -14.30 -21.08 11.91
C HIS A 94 -13.29 -22.19 11.59
N ILE A 95 -13.10 -23.11 12.54
CA ILE A 95 -12.33 -24.34 12.38
C ILE A 95 -13.29 -25.49 12.63
N ASP A 96 -13.52 -26.33 11.63
CA ASP A 96 -14.44 -27.46 11.77
C ASP A 96 -13.78 -28.66 12.49
N GLU A 97 -14.60 -29.63 12.88
CA GLU A 97 -14.16 -30.82 13.63
C GLU A 97 -13.10 -31.66 12.88
N GLN A 98 -13.06 -31.57 11.55
CA GLN A 98 -12.08 -32.26 10.70
C GLN A 98 -10.78 -31.47 10.53
N GLY A 99 -10.72 -30.23 11.00
CA GLY A 99 -9.54 -29.36 10.91
C GLY A 99 -9.53 -28.43 9.68
N TYR A 100 -10.61 -28.38 8.90
CA TYR A 100 -10.72 -27.42 7.79
C TYR A 100 -11.12 -26.04 8.29
N LEU A 101 -10.60 -25.00 7.63
CA LEU A 101 -10.84 -23.62 8.03
C LEU A 101 -11.86 -22.97 7.10
N ARG A 102 -12.89 -22.35 7.69
CA ARG A 102 -13.71 -21.36 6.99
C ARG A 102 -13.10 -19.98 7.18
N PHE A 103 -13.35 -19.11 6.21
CA PHE A 103 -12.74 -17.78 6.19
C PHE A 103 -13.68 -16.74 5.60
N ASP A 104 -13.37 -15.48 5.85
CA ASP A 104 -13.92 -14.32 5.17
C ASP A 104 -12.81 -13.63 4.36
N LEU A 105 -13.21 -12.87 3.34
CA LEU A 105 -12.29 -12.16 2.45
C LEU A 105 -11.96 -10.79 3.03
N VAL A 106 -10.69 -10.41 2.92
CA VAL A 106 -10.20 -9.08 3.30
C VAL A 106 -9.75 -8.35 2.04
N GLY A 107 -10.41 -7.25 1.73
CA GLY A 107 -10.24 -6.54 0.46
C GLY A 107 -11.08 -7.15 -0.67
N ASN A 108 -10.75 -6.79 -1.91
CA ASN A 108 -11.56 -7.11 -3.08
C ASN A 108 -11.04 -8.35 -3.83
N LEU A 109 -11.09 -9.51 -3.18
CA LEU A 109 -10.71 -10.79 -3.78
C LEU A 109 -11.91 -11.48 -4.42
N GLU A 110 -11.72 -12.04 -5.62
CA GLU A 110 -12.76 -12.80 -6.31
C GLU A 110 -12.64 -14.31 -6.01
N PRO A 111 -13.68 -14.99 -5.50
CA PRO A 111 -13.61 -16.42 -5.15
C PRO A 111 -13.10 -17.33 -6.27
N SER A 112 -13.43 -17.01 -7.53
CA SER A 112 -12.94 -17.76 -8.70
C SER A 112 -11.43 -17.65 -8.92
N GLU A 113 -10.82 -16.53 -8.56
CA GLU A 113 -9.37 -16.30 -8.74
C GLU A 113 -8.52 -16.99 -7.67
N ILE A 114 -9.11 -17.16 -6.48
CA ILE A 114 -8.42 -17.66 -5.29
C ILE A 114 -8.58 -19.18 -5.11
N ASN A 115 -9.57 -19.80 -5.76
CA ASN A 115 -9.77 -21.25 -5.70
C ASN A 115 -8.54 -22.01 -6.25
N GLY A 116 -8.01 -22.94 -5.46
CA GLY A 116 -6.81 -23.71 -5.77
C GLY A 116 -5.49 -22.98 -5.49
N ARG A 117 -5.52 -21.79 -4.89
CA ARG A 117 -4.32 -21.04 -4.52
C ARG A 117 -3.79 -21.44 -3.14
N LEU A 118 -2.48 -21.26 -2.96
CA LEU A 118 -1.86 -21.30 -1.64
C LEU A 118 -2.21 -20.03 -0.87
N VAL A 119 -2.36 -20.19 0.45
CA VAL A 119 -2.49 -19.11 1.41
C VAL A 119 -1.41 -19.26 2.46
N LEU A 120 -0.85 -18.15 2.92
CA LEU A 120 0.06 -18.10 4.06
C LEU A 120 -0.63 -17.37 5.21
N LEU A 121 -1.04 -18.13 6.23
CA LEU A 121 -1.68 -17.64 7.44
C LEU A 121 -0.63 -17.27 8.48
N GLN A 122 -0.82 -16.16 9.17
CA GLN A 122 -0.06 -15.85 10.39
C GLN A 122 -0.62 -16.70 11.53
N GLY A 123 0.05 -17.82 11.81
CA GLY A 123 -0.30 -18.78 12.85
C GLY A 123 0.24 -18.41 14.24
N GLN A 124 0.01 -19.30 15.19
CA GLN A 124 0.40 -19.12 16.60
C GLN A 124 1.88 -19.36 16.85
N THR A 125 2.45 -20.37 16.19
CA THR A 125 3.84 -20.82 16.34
C THR A 125 4.74 -20.36 15.18
N GLY A 126 4.16 -19.74 14.16
CA GLY A 126 4.84 -19.35 12.94
C GLY A 126 3.84 -19.13 11.81
N ASP A 127 4.34 -18.98 10.59
CA ASP A 127 3.45 -18.92 9.43
C ASP A 127 3.01 -20.32 9.02
N CYS A 128 1.72 -20.47 8.70
CA CYS A 128 1.08 -21.73 8.38
C CYS A 128 0.58 -21.69 6.94
N PHE A 129 1.06 -22.62 6.10
CA PHE A 129 0.57 -22.75 4.74
C PHE A 129 -0.75 -23.50 4.70
N GLY A 130 -1.63 -23.08 3.79
CA GLY A 130 -2.82 -23.82 3.44
C GLY A 130 -3.13 -23.72 1.95
N VAL A 131 -4.09 -24.53 1.50
CA VAL A 131 -4.63 -24.50 0.14
C VAL A 131 -6.10 -24.12 0.22
N ILE A 132 -6.51 -23.11 -0.55
CA ILE A 132 -7.92 -22.78 -0.73
C ILE A 132 -8.54 -23.79 -1.70
N ALA A 133 -9.60 -24.47 -1.28
CA ALA A 133 -10.24 -25.51 -2.06
C ALA A 133 -11.77 -25.37 -2.08
N LEU A 134 -12.38 -25.88 -3.15
CA LEU A 134 -13.83 -25.91 -3.34
C LEU A 134 -14.47 -27.01 -2.49
N ASP A 135 -15.41 -26.65 -1.62
CA ASP A 135 -16.31 -27.60 -0.98
C ASP A 135 -17.39 -28.05 -1.98
N ARG A 136 -17.14 -29.18 -2.65
CA ARG A 136 -18.05 -29.74 -3.66
C ARG A 136 -19.45 -30.01 -3.10
N ARG A 137 -19.58 -30.30 -1.80
CA ARG A 137 -20.88 -30.58 -1.17
C ARG A 137 -21.72 -29.32 -1.11
N LEU A 138 -21.11 -28.20 -0.70
CA LEU A 138 -21.80 -26.90 -0.66
C LEU A 138 -22.15 -26.41 -2.07
N ARG A 139 -21.23 -26.56 -3.03
CA ARG A 139 -21.46 -26.20 -4.43
C ARG A 139 -22.62 -26.98 -5.06
N GLN A 140 -22.76 -28.27 -4.75
CA GLN A 140 -23.87 -29.10 -5.22
C GLN A 140 -25.20 -28.71 -4.55
N ARG A 141 -25.22 -28.42 -3.25
CA ARG A 141 -26.43 -27.94 -2.55
C ARG A 141 -26.91 -26.60 -3.11
N GLY A 142 -25.98 -25.70 -3.47
CA GLY A 142 -26.30 -24.45 -4.15
C GLY A 142 -26.99 -24.66 -5.51
N ARG A 143 -26.61 -25.71 -6.25
CA ARG A 143 -27.26 -26.11 -7.51
C ARG A 143 -28.62 -26.77 -7.30
N GLY A 144 -28.80 -27.57 -6.25
CA GLY A 144 -30.07 -28.27 -5.97
C GLY A 144 -31.27 -27.35 -5.74
N ASN A 145 -31.04 -26.10 -5.30
CA ASN A 145 -32.08 -25.07 -5.17
C ASN A 145 -32.33 -24.27 -6.46
N ALA A 146 -31.42 -24.32 -7.44
CA ALA A 146 -31.62 -23.78 -8.78
C ALA A 146 -32.20 -24.89 -9.66
N GLY A 147 -33.52 -25.06 -9.62
CA GLY A 147 -34.22 -26.19 -10.25
C GLY A 147 -33.86 -26.43 -11.72
N ASN A 148 -34.13 -27.67 -12.16
CA ASN A 148 -34.10 -28.36 -13.47
C ASN A 148 -34.03 -27.61 -14.83
N SER A 149 -33.60 -26.36 -14.87
CA SER A 149 -33.18 -25.65 -16.07
C SER A 149 -31.67 -25.87 -16.19
N GLY A 150 -31.16 -26.28 -17.35
CA GLY A 150 -29.73 -26.49 -17.60
C GLY A 150 -28.88 -25.21 -17.54
N GLN A 151 -29.15 -24.30 -16.59
CA GLN A 151 -28.37 -23.11 -16.33
C GLN A 151 -26.99 -23.51 -15.79
N ALA A 152 -25.96 -22.89 -16.35
CA ALA A 152 -24.60 -22.98 -15.84
C ALA A 152 -24.58 -22.65 -14.34
N ALA A 153 -23.71 -23.30 -13.58
CA ALA A 153 -23.55 -22.99 -12.17
C ALA A 153 -23.25 -21.49 -12.01
N GLY A 154 -24.01 -20.81 -11.15
CA GLY A 154 -23.81 -19.38 -10.88
C GLY A 154 -22.41 -19.06 -10.37
N GLU A 155 -22.11 -17.79 -10.11
CA GLU A 155 -20.79 -17.36 -9.61
C GLU A 155 -20.34 -18.15 -8.37
N LEU A 156 -19.03 -18.36 -8.24
CA LEU A 156 -18.46 -19.04 -7.09
C LEU A 156 -18.49 -18.10 -5.89
N ARG A 157 -18.97 -18.58 -4.74
CA ARG A 157 -19.05 -17.77 -3.51
C ARG A 157 -17.96 -18.15 -2.52
N ALA A 158 -17.54 -17.22 -1.67
CA ALA A 158 -16.49 -17.45 -0.68
C ALA A 158 -16.88 -18.56 0.32
N GLU A 159 -18.16 -18.65 0.72
CA GLU A 159 -18.65 -19.69 1.61
C GLU A 159 -18.57 -21.11 1.02
N GLU A 160 -18.46 -21.22 -0.31
CA GLU A 160 -18.28 -22.50 -1.02
C GLU A 160 -16.81 -22.95 -1.02
N LEU A 161 -15.91 -22.14 -0.45
CA LEU A 161 -14.50 -22.45 -0.28
C LEU A 161 -14.17 -22.77 1.18
N PHE A 162 -13.03 -23.43 1.37
CA PHE A 162 -12.39 -23.67 2.66
C PHE A 162 -10.87 -23.65 2.49
N ILE A 163 -10.13 -23.54 3.59
CA ILE A 163 -8.68 -23.70 3.61
C ILE A 163 -8.34 -25.03 4.26
N ASP A 164 -7.50 -25.81 3.58
CA ASP A 164 -6.88 -27.02 4.10
C ASP A 164 -5.43 -26.74 4.49
N ILE A 165 -5.09 -26.94 5.77
CA ILE A 165 -3.73 -26.80 6.31
C ILE A 165 -3.07 -28.16 6.59
N GLY A 166 -3.71 -29.27 6.19
CA GLY A 166 -3.23 -30.63 6.44
C GLY A 166 -3.45 -31.13 7.88
N ALA A 167 -4.24 -30.42 8.70
CA ALA A 167 -4.56 -30.83 10.06
C ALA A 167 -5.60 -31.97 10.06
N PRO A 168 -5.40 -33.06 10.84
CA PRO A 168 -6.32 -34.20 10.85
C PRO A 168 -7.53 -34.01 11.79
N SER A 169 -7.59 -32.91 12.53
CA SER A 169 -8.68 -32.60 13.45
C SER A 169 -8.68 -31.12 13.82
N ARG A 170 -9.79 -30.66 14.40
CA ARG A 170 -9.89 -29.33 14.99
C ARG A 170 -8.76 -29.03 15.99
N ALA A 171 -8.46 -29.96 16.89
CA ALA A 171 -7.48 -29.76 17.95
C ALA A 171 -6.05 -29.57 17.40
N GLU A 172 -5.71 -30.24 16.30
CA GLU A 172 -4.42 -30.04 15.62
C GLU A 172 -4.41 -28.71 14.83
N ALA A 173 -5.51 -28.37 14.16
CA ALA A 173 -5.63 -27.08 13.48
C ALA A 173 -5.51 -25.90 14.47
N GLU A 174 -6.10 -26.02 15.65
CA GLU A 174 -6.04 -25.04 16.75
C GLU A 174 -4.65 -24.91 17.38
N ARG A 175 -3.68 -25.78 17.06
CA ARG A 175 -2.26 -25.56 17.43
C ARG A 175 -1.55 -24.63 16.46
N GLU A 176 -1.95 -24.64 15.20
CA GLU A 176 -1.34 -23.85 14.13
C GLU A 176 -2.00 -22.47 14.00
N VAL A 177 -3.33 -22.40 14.02
CA VAL A 177 -4.12 -21.20 13.74
C VAL A 177 -5.31 -21.06 14.69
N THR A 178 -5.87 -19.87 14.81
CA THR A 178 -7.09 -19.62 15.58
C THR A 178 -8.13 -18.89 14.73
N VAL A 179 -9.38 -18.86 15.19
CA VAL A 179 -10.37 -17.92 14.65
C VAL A 179 -9.83 -16.49 14.82
N GLY A 180 -9.78 -15.74 13.72
CA GLY A 180 -9.13 -14.43 13.65
C GLY A 180 -7.67 -14.45 13.19
N SER A 181 -7.05 -15.63 13.00
CA SER A 181 -5.82 -15.75 12.21
C SER A 181 -6.08 -15.22 10.80
N ALA A 182 -5.19 -14.37 10.30
CA ALA A 182 -5.31 -13.79 8.98
C ALA A 182 -4.11 -14.17 8.12
N GLY A 183 -4.31 -14.22 6.82
CA GLY A 183 -3.26 -14.53 5.88
C GLY A 183 -3.47 -13.87 4.54
N VAL A 184 -2.51 -14.12 3.67
CA VAL A 184 -2.44 -13.54 2.32
C VAL A 184 -2.38 -14.67 1.32
N LEU A 185 -2.83 -14.42 0.10
CA LEU A 185 -2.58 -15.37 -0.96
C LEU A 185 -1.08 -15.47 -1.22
N TRP A 186 -0.60 -16.69 -1.17
CA TRP A 186 0.80 -16.97 -1.35
C TRP A 186 1.08 -17.29 -2.80
N TRP A 187 2.13 -16.65 -3.31
CA TRP A 187 2.74 -17.03 -4.56
C TRP A 187 4.15 -17.50 -4.28
N ALA A 188 4.44 -18.75 -4.66
CA ALA A 188 5.80 -19.24 -4.73
C ALA A 188 6.55 -18.49 -5.86
N GLY A 189 7.43 -17.57 -5.51
CA GLY A 189 8.71 -17.57 -6.22
C GLY A 189 9.70 -18.43 -5.45
N ILE A 190 10.78 -18.79 -6.13
CA ILE A 190 11.74 -19.80 -5.66
C ILE A 190 12.26 -19.40 -4.28
N TRP A 191 11.88 -20.16 -3.26
CA TRP A 191 12.51 -20.10 -1.94
C TRP A 191 13.89 -20.74 -2.10
N SER A 192 14.93 -19.93 -1.92
CA SER A 192 16.31 -20.42 -1.91
C SER A 192 16.80 -20.32 -0.48
N ASP A 193 17.01 -21.48 0.15
CA ASP A 193 17.65 -21.63 1.47
C ASP A 193 19.14 -21.25 1.48
N ALA A 194 19.69 -20.72 0.38
CA ALA A 194 21.13 -20.51 0.27
C ALA A 194 21.54 -19.16 0.90
N PRO A 195 22.32 -19.16 2.00
CA PRO A 195 23.05 -17.97 2.40
C PRO A 195 24.13 -17.71 1.34
N GLY A 196 23.94 -16.68 0.50
CA GLY A 196 24.96 -16.21 -0.45
C GLY A 196 24.74 -16.53 -1.92
N GLY A 197 23.50 -16.66 -2.40
CA GLY A 197 23.23 -16.70 -3.85
C GLY A 197 23.64 -15.38 -4.54
N THR A 198 24.83 -15.35 -5.13
CA THR A 198 25.45 -14.22 -5.85
C THR A 198 25.00 -14.07 -7.31
N GLY A 199 23.80 -14.56 -7.66
CA GLY A 199 23.19 -14.29 -8.96
C GLY A 199 22.33 -13.04 -8.92
N GLU A 200 22.73 -11.97 -9.60
CA GLU A 200 21.87 -10.83 -9.93
C GLU A 200 20.70 -11.31 -10.81
N GLY A 201 19.63 -11.78 -10.17
CA GLY A 201 18.48 -12.32 -10.87
C GLY A 201 17.43 -12.82 -9.89
N THR A 202 16.54 -11.92 -9.47
CA THR A 202 15.22 -12.27 -8.92
C THR A 202 15.26 -13.04 -7.58
N ARG A 203 15.31 -12.33 -6.45
CA ARG A 203 14.90 -12.89 -5.16
C ARG A 203 13.41 -13.23 -5.24
N GLY A 204 13.04 -14.48 -4.95
CA GLY A 204 11.80 -15.18 -5.32
C GLY A 204 10.44 -14.62 -4.87
N VAL A 205 10.25 -13.30 -4.83
CA VAL A 205 8.94 -12.66 -4.58
C VAL A 205 8.73 -11.40 -5.44
N LEU A 206 9.80 -10.88 -6.06
CA LEU A 206 9.77 -9.74 -6.98
C LEU A 206 10.50 -10.11 -8.28
N ILE A 207 9.75 -10.23 -9.37
CA ILE A 207 10.23 -10.77 -10.65
C ILE A 207 10.33 -9.66 -11.69
N ARG A 208 11.48 -9.56 -12.37
CA ARG A 208 11.61 -8.75 -13.58
C ARG A 208 10.95 -9.46 -14.75
N MET A 209 10.04 -8.78 -15.44
CA MET A 209 9.23 -9.37 -16.49
C MET A 209 9.89 -9.27 -17.86
N GLY A 210 10.30 -10.42 -18.41
CA GLY A 210 10.82 -10.54 -19.78
C GLY A 210 12.03 -9.65 -20.08
N SER A 211 12.38 -9.54 -21.36
CA SER A 211 13.42 -8.64 -21.89
C SER A 211 12.87 -7.29 -22.37
N GLY A 212 11.57 -7.05 -22.19
CA GLY A 212 10.86 -5.87 -22.65
C GLY A 212 11.05 -4.65 -21.72
N PRO A 213 10.13 -3.65 -21.75
CA PRO A 213 10.22 -2.48 -20.88
C PRO A 213 10.29 -2.92 -19.42
N ASP A 214 11.06 -2.18 -18.60
CA ASP A 214 11.30 -2.49 -17.19
C ASP A 214 10.00 -2.58 -16.39
N ARG A 215 9.49 -3.80 -16.28
CA ARG A 215 8.28 -4.18 -15.56
C ARG A 215 8.63 -5.15 -14.45
N LEU A 216 7.96 -4.98 -13.32
CA LEU A 216 8.13 -5.83 -12.15
C LEU A 216 6.79 -6.50 -11.83
N ALA A 217 6.85 -7.76 -11.42
CA ALA A 217 5.72 -8.52 -10.91
C ALA A 217 5.98 -8.96 -9.47
N GLY A 218 4.95 -8.91 -8.62
CA GLY A 218 5.06 -9.31 -7.22
C GLY A 218 3.74 -9.26 -6.48
N ARG A 219 3.73 -9.82 -5.27
CA ARG A 219 2.56 -9.82 -4.39
C ARG A 219 2.32 -8.42 -3.80
N ALA A 220 1.10 -7.91 -3.92
CA ALA A 220 0.70 -6.58 -3.45
C ALA A 220 1.66 -5.44 -3.91
N LEU A 221 2.30 -5.63 -5.07
CA LEU A 221 3.41 -4.80 -5.53
C LEU A 221 3.00 -3.33 -5.71
N GLY A 222 1.78 -3.06 -6.16
CA GLY A 222 1.26 -1.70 -6.28
C GLY A 222 1.29 -0.98 -4.94
N ARG A 223 0.75 -1.59 -3.89
CA ARG A 223 0.71 -1.02 -2.53
C ARG A 223 2.11 -0.92 -1.92
N ARG A 224 2.88 -2.01 -2.00
CA ARG A 224 4.23 -2.07 -1.40
C ARG A 224 5.20 -1.10 -2.06
N SER A 225 5.13 -0.92 -3.38
CA SER A 225 5.99 0.05 -4.08
C SER A 225 5.62 1.50 -3.76
N LEU A 226 4.35 1.81 -3.48
CA LEU A 226 3.91 3.13 -3.04
C LEU A 226 4.32 3.43 -1.59
N ALA A 227 4.20 2.45 -0.68
CA ALA A 227 4.76 2.57 0.65
C ALA A 227 6.29 2.77 0.59
N TYR A 228 6.99 1.98 -0.23
CA TYR A 228 8.43 2.14 -0.45
C TYR A 228 8.78 3.51 -1.05
N LEU A 229 7.90 4.08 -1.88
CA LEU A 229 8.06 5.45 -2.39
C LEU A 229 8.04 6.48 -1.26
N LEU A 230 7.14 6.39 -0.28
CA LEU A 230 7.18 7.28 0.89
C LEU A 230 8.50 7.16 1.64
N PHE A 231 8.98 5.94 1.86
CA PHE A 231 10.27 5.70 2.50
C PHE A 231 11.44 6.32 1.72
N ASP A 232 11.44 6.18 0.40
CA ASP A 232 12.45 6.79 -0.45
C ASP A 232 12.40 8.32 -0.44
N LEU A 233 11.21 8.92 -0.36
CA LEU A 233 11.05 10.37 -0.19
C LEU A 233 11.56 10.84 1.18
N ILE A 234 11.24 10.13 2.26
CA ILE A 234 11.77 10.41 3.61
C ILE A 234 13.30 10.39 3.56
N ARG A 235 13.89 9.33 3.01
CA ARG A 235 15.34 9.18 2.85
C ARG A 235 15.95 10.32 2.03
N SER A 236 15.29 10.72 0.95
CA SER A 236 15.74 11.82 0.08
C SER A 236 15.65 13.18 0.79
N SER A 237 14.64 13.38 1.65
CA SER A 237 14.47 14.61 2.44
C SER A 237 15.40 14.72 3.65
N ALA A 238 15.91 13.57 4.15
CA ALA A 238 16.82 13.50 5.29
C ALA A 238 18.31 13.53 4.90
N ALA A 239 18.65 13.34 3.62
CA ALA A 239 20.03 13.37 3.16
C ALA A 239 20.59 14.82 3.18
N PRO A 240 21.81 15.05 3.69
CA PRO A 240 22.46 16.36 3.57
C PRO A 240 22.63 16.70 2.07
N PRO A 241 22.56 17.99 1.68
CA PRO A 241 22.71 18.38 0.28
C PRO A 241 24.05 17.87 -0.27
N ALA A 242 24.01 17.23 -1.43
CA ALA A 242 25.21 16.74 -2.10
C ALA A 242 26.12 17.92 -2.44
N VAL A 243 27.29 18.00 -1.80
CA VAL A 243 28.31 18.99 -2.15
C VAL A 243 29.03 18.50 -3.41
N SER A 244 28.64 19.03 -4.57
CA SER A 244 29.39 18.79 -5.81
C SER A 244 30.57 19.75 -5.89
N PRO A 245 31.84 19.29 -6.06
CA PRO A 245 33.02 20.16 -6.05
C PRO A 245 33.17 21.12 -7.25
N SER A 246 32.23 21.15 -8.19
CA SER A 246 32.45 21.73 -9.53
C SER A 246 31.35 22.68 -10.04
N ALA A 247 30.33 23.03 -9.24
CA ALA A 247 29.31 23.97 -9.67
C ALA A 247 29.64 25.39 -9.20
N SER A 248 29.67 26.36 -10.14
CA SER A 248 29.78 27.79 -9.85
C SER A 248 28.72 28.24 -8.83
N PRO A 249 29.01 29.28 -8.01
CA PRO A 249 28.14 29.72 -6.93
C PRO A 249 26.88 30.40 -7.52
N VAL A 250 25.86 29.59 -7.81
CA VAL A 250 24.49 30.09 -7.82
C VAL A 250 24.10 30.26 -6.35
N SER A 251 23.55 31.42 -5.99
CA SER A 251 23.18 31.81 -4.63
C SER A 251 22.56 30.66 -3.83
N PRO A 252 22.91 30.49 -2.54
CA PRO A 252 22.34 29.48 -1.66
C PRO A 252 20.92 29.90 -1.25
N ALA A 253 19.99 29.85 -2.19
CA ALA A 253 18.59 29.63 -1.89
C ALA A 253 18.36 28.13 -1.99
N THR A 254 18.83 27.37 -0.99
CA THR A 254 18.16 26.12 -0.62
C THR A 254 16.73 26.53 -0.30
N ALA A 255 15.83 26.45 -1.29
CA ALA A 255 14.41 26.54 -1.05
C ALA A 255 14.12 25.51 0.05
N ALA A 256 13.79 25.98 1.25
CA ALA A 256 13.55 25.10 2.37
C ALA A 256 12.43 24.14 1.97
N ALA A 257 12.75 22.84 1.87
CA ALA A 257 11.77 21.83 1.49
C ALA A 257 10.53 21.98 2.38
N ARG A 258 9.35 21.98 1.77
CA ARG A 258 8.09 22.19 2.51
C ARG A 258 7.99 21.17 3.65
N PRO A 259 7.66 21.57 4.88
CA PRO A 259 7.33 20.63 5.96
C PRO A 259 6.30 19.62 5.49
N ALA A 260 6.64 18.33 5.61
CA ALA A 260 5.79 17.23 5.17
C ALA A 260 5.76 16.11 6.20
N ALA A 261 4.57 15.58 6.44
CA ALA A 261 4.36 14.35 7.19
C ALA A 261 4.18 13.17 6.22
N PHE A 262 4.66 11.99 6.61
CA PHE A 262 4.50 10.76 5.84
C PHE A 262 3.77 9.72 6.69
N VAL A 263 2.74 9.10 6.12
CA VAL A 263 1.87 8.15 6.80
C VAL A 263 1.83 6.85 6.02
N PHE A 264 2.36 5.80 6.64
CA PHE A 264 2.16 4.45 6.16
C PHE A 264 0.86 3.92 6.77
N THR A 265 -0.21 3.94 5.99
CA THR A 265 -1.57 3.63 6.47
C THR A 265 -1.77 2.13 6.67
N VAL A 266 -2.57 1.79 7.67
CA VAL A 266 -3.04 0.42 7.92
C VAL A 266 -4.52 0.29 7.63
N GLN A 267 -5.00 -0.93 7.40
CA GLN A 267 -6.43 -1.21 7.19
C GLN A 267 -7.09 -0.34 6.10
N SER A 268 -6.36 -0.01 5.03
CA SER A 268 -6.87 0.75 3.89
C SER A 268 -7.96 -0.03 3.16
N LEU A 269 -7.79 -1.36 3.06
CA LEU A 269 -8.75 -2.27 2.42
C LEU A 269 -10.02 -2.53 3.24
N LEU A 270 -10.07 -2.09 4.50
CA LEU A 270 -11.25 -2.19 5.35
C LEU A 270 -12.09 -0.90 5.35
N GLY A 271 -12.03 -0.17 4.23
CA GLY A 271 -12.76 1.07 4.03
C GLY A 271 -12.00 2.32 4.48
N GLY A 272 -10.66 2.31 4.49
CA GLY A 272 -9.84 3.45 4.88
C GLY A 272 -9.88 3.79 6.38
N ARG A 273 -9.81 2.77 7.25
CA ARG A 273 -9.91 2.97 8.71
C ARG A 273 -8.67 3.65 9.28
N GLY A 274 -7.47 3.22 8.86
CA GLY A 274 -6.21 3.73 9.41
C GLY A 274 -6.00 5.21 9.15
N ILE A 275 -6.31 5.71 7.95
CA ILE A 275 -6.05 7.12 7.63
C ILE A 275 -6.84 8.08 8.54
N GLN A 276 -7.99 7.67 9.08
CA GLN A 276 -8.84 8.54 9.90
C GLN A 276 -8.12 9.02 11.16
N THR A 277 -7.45 8.10 11.87
CA THR A 277 -6.73 8.44 13.10
C THR A 277 -5.49 9.27 12.83
N ALA A 278 -4.77 8.97 11.74
CA ALA A 278 -3.62 9.75 11.32
C ALA A 278 -4.01 11.17 10.89
N ALA A 279 -5.04 11.33 10.07
CA ALA A 279 -5.53 12.62 9.61
C ALA A 279 -6.16 13.45 10.74
N PHE A 280 -6.88 12.82 11.68
CA PHE A 280 -7.38 13.50 12.87
C PHE A 280 -6.24 14.12 13.70
N ARG A 281 -5.10 13.41 13.82
CA ARG A 281 -3.94 13.89 14.57
C ARG A 281 -3.13 14.96 13.82
N LEU A 282 -2.87 14.76 12.53
CA LEU A 282 -1.97 15.60 11.74
C LEU A 282 -2.66 16.84 11.17
N GLU A 283 -3.99 16.84 11.16
CA GLU A 283 -4.84 17.83 10.50
C GLU A 283 -4.24 18.33 9.16
N PRO A 284 -4.12 17.47 8.14
CA PRO A 284 -3.36 17.74 6.93
C PRO A 284 -3.79 19.02 6.18
N ASP A 285 -2.83 19.73 5.60
CA ASP A 285 -3.08 20.83 4.67
C ASP A 285 -1.96 20.95 3.59
N PRO A 286 -2.10 20.30 2.43
CA PRO A 286 -3.14 19.33 2.04
C PRO A 286 -2.79 17.87 2.39
N LEU A 287 -3.73 16.95 2.14
CA LEU A 287 -3.51 15.49 2.15
C LEU A 287 -3.31 14.98 0.70
N ILE A 288 -2.25 14.21 0.46
CA ILE A 288 -2.02 13.49 -0.79
C ILE A 288 -2.03 11.99 -0.49
N VAL A 289 -2.95 11.25 -1.09
CA VAL A 289 -3.11 9.79 -0.91
C VAL A 289 -2.56 9.07 -2.13
N LEU A 290 -1.53 8.26 -1.90
CA LEU A 290 -0.95 7.37 -2.89
C LEU A 290 -1.71 6.05 -2.93
N MET A 291 -2.15 5.62 -4.11
CA MET A 291 -2.91 4.37 -4.25
C MET A 291 -2.63 3.62 -5.55
N PRO A 292 -2.73 2.27 -5.55
CA PRO A 292 -2.71 1.53 -6.81
C PRO A 292 -3.97 1.87 -7.61
N VAL A 293 -3.82 1.99 -8.94
CA VAL A 293 -4.93 2.19 -9.88
C VAL A 293 -4.88 1.07 -10.91
N ALA A 294 -6.01 0.41 -11.14
CA ALA A 294 -6.09 -0.68 -12.11
C ALA A 294 -5.72 -0.18 -13.51
N ALA A 295 -4.81 -0.87 -14.18
CA ALA A 295 -4.50 -0.66 -15.58
C ALA A 295 -5.42 -1.53 -16.45
N HIS A 296 -5.82 -0.99 -17.59
CA HIS A 296 -6.82 -1.55 -18.51
C HIS A 296 -6.21 -2.10 -19.81
N ASP A 297 -4.88 -2.09 -19.91
CA ASP A 297 -4.10 -2.48 -21.09
C ASP A 297 -3.73 -3.97 -21.11
N TRP A 298 -4.64 -4.84 -20.67
CA TRP A 298 -4.47 -6.30 -20.63
C TRP A 298 -5.81 -7.05 -20.78
N PRO A 299 -5.81 -8.31 -21.29
CA PRO A 299 -7.05 -8.97 -21.73
C PRO A 299 -8.11 -9.24 -20.65
N ALA A 300 -7.71 -9.29 -19.38
CA ALA A 300 -8.61 -9.58 -18.25
C ALA A 300 -9.12 -8.31 -17.55
N ALA A 301 -8.81 -7.13 -18.07
CA ALA A 301 -9.22 -5.86 -17.46
C ALA A 301 -10.64 -5.46 -17.86
N ASP A 302 -11.30 -4.73 -16.95
CA ASP A 302 -12.44 -3.91 -17.32
C ASP A 302 -12.03 -2.82 -18.32
N PRO A 303 -12.97 -2.29 -19.13
CA PRO A 303 -12.68 -1.15 -20.01
C PRO A 303 -12.20 0.09 -19.26
N GLY A 304 -11.18 0.76 -19.78
CA GLY A 304 -10.68 2.02 -19.25
C GLY A 304 -9.43 2.51 -19.98
N GLU A 305 -8.91 3.67 -19.58
CA GLU A 305 -7.83 4.37 -20.31
C GLU A 305 -6.45 4.23 -19.66
N VAL A 306 -6.41 4.00 -18.34
CA VAL A 306 -5.15 3.87 -17.58
C VAL A 306 -4.38 2.66 -18.08
N LYS A 307 -3.09 2.85 -18.38
CA LYS A 307 -2.18 1.80 -18.89
C LYS A 307 -0.83 1.84 -18.20
N LEU A 308 -0.12 0.71 -18.21
CA LEU A 308 1.26 0.68 -17.76
C LEU A 308 2.17 1.45 -18.72
N GLY A 309 3.12 2.22 -18.18
CA GLY A 309 4.03 3.07 -18.92
C GLY A 309 3.40 4.38 -19.41
N GLY A 310 2.14 4.65 -19.06
CA GLY A 310 1.44 5.89 -19.40
C GLY A 310 1.75 7.06 -18.46
N GLY A 311 2.56 6.85 -17.42
CA GLY A 311 2.85 7.82 -16.37
C GLY A 311 1.94 7.67 -15.14
N PRO A 312 2.17 8.49 -14.10
CA PRO A 312 1.34 8.51 -12.89
C PRO A 312 -0.11 8.86 -13.20
N VAL A 313 -1.01 8.55 -12.27
CA VAL A 313 -2.46 8.73 -12.47
C VAL A 313 -3.00 9.79 -11.53
N LEU A 314 -3.54 10.89 -12.06
CA LEU A 314 -4.39 11.78 -11.29
C LEU A 314 -5.74 11.11 -11.04
N VAL A 315 -6.01 10.76 -9.79
CA VAL A 315 -7.29 10.19 -9.38
C VAL A 315 -8.25 11.34 -9.13
N LEU A 316 -9.12 11.63 -10.10
CA LEU A 316 -10.15 12.65 -9.93
C LEU A 316 -11.23 12.17 -8.96
N LYS A 317 -11.58 10.88 -9.02
CA LYS A 317 -12.57 10.24 -8.17
C LYS A 317 -12.29 8.74 -8.02
N GLU A 318 -12.37 8.24 -6.80
CA GLU A 318 -12.33 6.80 -6.48
C GLU A 318 -13.26 6.53 -5.30
N GLY A 319 -14.19 5.58 -5.46
CA GLY A 319 -15.21 5.37 -4.45
C GLY A 319 -16.00 6.66 -4.17
N PRO A 320 -16.27 7.00 -2.89
CA PRO A 320 -16.80 8.30 -2.51
C PRO A 320 -15.73 9.41 -2.41
N GLY A 321 -14.44 9.09 -2.58
CA GLY A 321 -13.34 10.06 -2.53
C GLY A 321 -13.24 10.88 -3.81
N THR A 322 -13.00 12.18 -3.69
CA THR A 322 -12.85 13.11 -4.82
C THR A 322 -11.67 14.02 -4.55
N SER A 323 -10.82 14.22 -5.56
CA SER A 323 -9.68 15.13 -5.43
C SER A 323 -10.12 16.59 -5.50
N ASP A 324 -9.49 17.43 -4.68
CA ASP A 324 -9.62 18.88 -4.73
C ASP A 324 -9.20 19.40 -6.10
N ARG A 325 -10.05 20.25 -6.69
CA ARG A 325 -9.89 20.73 -8.07
C ARG A 325 -8.61 21.56 -8.25
N ASP A 326 -8.30 22.41 -7.28
CA ASP A 326 -7.16 23.33 -7.38
C ASP A 326 -5.85 22.58 -7.14
N LEU A 327 -5.84 21.60 -6.22
CA LEU A 327 -4.70 20.68 -6.07
C LEU A 327 -4.47 19.85 -7.34
N ALA A 328 -5.54 19.36 -7.97
CA ALA A 328 -5.46 18.63 -9.23
C ALA A 328 -4.89 19.49 -10.37
N ALA A 329 -5.42 20.71 -10.55
CA ALA A 329 -4.92 21.65 -11.56
C ALA A 329 -3.45 22.02 -11.33
N ARG A 330 -3.04 22.20 -10.07
CA ARG A 330 -1.64 22.45 -9.73
C ARG A 330 -0.75 21.25 -10.04
N LEU A 331 -1.17 20.03 -9.68
CA LEU A 331 -0.45 18.81 -10.03
C LEU A 331 -0.25 18.69 -11.55
N GLU A 332 -1.29 18.96 -12.34
CA GLU A 332 -1.22 18.97 -13.80
C GLU A 332 -0.22 20.01 -14.33
N ALA A 333 -0.18 21.20 -13.73
CA ALA A 333 0.79 22.23 -14.09
C ALA A 333 2.25 21.80 -13.77
N VAL A 334 2.49 21.20 -12.60
CA VAL A 334 3.81 20.66 -12.22
C VAL A 334 4.23 19.51 -13.13
N ALA A 335 3.31 18.60 -13.46
CA ALA A 335 3.58 17.52 -14.39
C ALA A 335 3.90 18.07 -15.79
N GLY A 336 3.14 19.04 -16.28
CA GLY A 336 3.36 19.70 -17.56
C GLY A 336 4.70 20.44 -17.65
N SER A 337 5.08 21.20 -16.61
CA SER A 337 6.37 21.91 -16.57
C SER A 337 7.56 20.95 -16.51
N ALA A 338 7.38 19.77 -15.91
CA ALA A 338 8.39 18.72 -15.82
C ALA A 338 8.41 17.77 -17.03
N GLY A 339 7.47 17.90 -17.98
CA GLY A 339 7.32 16.96 -19.09
C GLY A 339 6.93 15.54 -18.67
N ILE A 340 6.29 15.40 -17.49
CA ILE A 340 5.84 14.12 -16.96
C ILE A 340 4.44 13.82 -17.51
N PRO A 341 4.24 12.72 -18.26
CA PRO A 341 2.91 12.34 -18.72
C PRO A 341 2.03 11.96 -17.52
N LEU A 342 0.78 12.41 -17.54
CA LEU A 342 -0.19 12.17 -16.47
C LEU A 342 -1.47 11.57 -17.05
N GLN A 343 -1.92 10.47 -16.48
CA GLN A 343 -3.18 9.81 -16.81
C GLN A 343 -4.28 10.28 -15.88
N ARG A 344 -5.56 10.08 -16.22
CA ARG A 344 -6.70 10.43 -15.37
C ARG A 344 -7.51 9.18 -15.02
N HIS A 345 -8.03 9.15 -13.80
CA HIS A 345 -8.88 8.07 -13.30
C HIS A 345 -10.14 8.60 -12.65
N VAL A 346 -11.26 7.98 -13.00
CA VAL A 346 -12.59 8.22 -12.42
C VAL A 346 -13.26 6.87 -12.25
N ALA A 347 -13.49 6.46 -11.01
CA ALA A 347 -14.30 5.28 -10.69
C ALA A 347 -15.59 5.68 -9.96
N THR A 348 -16.70 5.05 -10.35
CA THR A 348 -18.04 5.26 -9.76
C THR A 348 -18.34 4.30 -8.61
N GLY A 349 -17.32 3.61 -8.09
CA GLY A 349 -17.46 2.71 -6.95
C GLY A 349 -18.05 3.40 -5.71
N ARG A 350 -18.55 2.59 -4.78
CA ARG A 350 -19.12 3.08 -3.50
C ARG A 350 -18.24 2.78 -2.29
N MET A 351 -17.18 2.00 -2.48
CA MET A 351 -16.33 1.56 -1.37
C MET A 351 -15.48 2.71 -0.87
N ALA A 352 -15.55 2.98 0.43
CA ALA A 352 -14.69 3.95 1.09
C ALA A 352 -13.21 3.54 1.00
N ASN A 353 -12.32 4.51 1.05
CA ASN A 353 -10.88 4.36 0.90
C ASN A 353 -10.15 5.50 1.60
N ASP A 354 -8.81 5.44 1.62
CA ASP A 354 -7.98 6.43 2.30
C ASP A 354 -8.19 7.87 1.78
N LEU A 355 -8.50 8.05 0.49
CA LEU A 355 -8.78 9.36 -0.09
C LEU A 355 -10.06 9.96 0.51
N SER A 356 -11.15 9.20 0.55
CA SER A 356 -12.41 9.65 1.16
C SER A 356 -12.30 9.87 2.67
N GLN A 357 -11.81 8.86 3.39
CA GLN A 357 -11.81 8.87 4.85
C GLN A 357 -10.79 9.86 5.41
N GLY A 358 -9.65 10.01 4.76
CA GLY A 358 -8.65 11.02 5.13
C GLY A 358 -9.13 12.44 4.89
N ALA A 359 -9.86 12.69 3.79
CA ALA A 359 -10.43 14.00 3.50
C ALA A 359 -11.51 14.43 4.51
N TRP A 360 -12.26 13.48 5.08
CA TRP A 360 -13.38 13.75 5.99
C TRP A 360 -13.01 13.72 7.47
N ALA A 361 -11.84 13.19 7.82
CA ALA A 361 -11.42 13.06 9.21
C ALA A 361 -11.11 14.43 9.85
N GLY A 362 -11.34 14.54 11.16
CA GLY A 362 -11.06 15.75 11.94
C GLY A 362 -11.81 16.97 11.41
N ARG A 363 -11.08 18.07 11.18
CA ARG A 363 -11.62 19.31 10.58
C ARG A 363 -11.85 19.22 9.05
N GLY A 364 -11.52 18.08 8.43
CA GLY A 364 -11.47 17.89 7.00
C GLY A 364 -10.17 18.41 6.36
N ALA A 365 -9.81 17.86 5.21
CA ALA A 365 -8.62 18.25 4.46
C ALA A 365 -8.90 18.35 2.96
N ARG A 366 -8.25 19.31 2.30
CA ARG A 366 -8.14 19.28 0.83
C ARG A 366 -7.29 18.07 0.47
N ALA A 367 -7.89 17.11 -0.23
CA ALA A 367 -7.26 15.84 -0.53
C ALA A 367 -7.01 15.67 -2.03
N LEU A 368 -5.92 15.00 -2.39
CA LEU A 368 -5.57 14.65 -3.76
C LEU A 368 -5.20 13.17 -3.81
N GLY A 369 -5.86 12.42 -4.68
CA GLY A 369 -5.50 11.04 -5.00
C GLY A 369 -4.47 11.00 -6.12
N LEU A 370 -3.36 10.29 -5.90
CA LEU A 370 -2.30 10.12 -6.89
C LEU A 370 -1.95 8.64 -7.02
N GLY A 371 -2.05 8.13 -8.23
CA GLY A 371 -2.08 6.71 -8.52
C GLY A 371 -0.85 6.17 -9.23
N LEU A 372 -0.54 4.90 -8.98
CA LEU A 372 0.39 4.11 -9.79
C LEU A 372 -0.44 3.09 -10.62
N PRO A 373 -0.26 3.03 -11.96
CA PRO A 373 -0.88 2.00 -12.78
C PRO A 373 -0.41 0.59 -12.39
N VAL A 374 -1.36 -0.33 -12.20
CA VAL A 374 -1.11 -1.71 -11.77
C VAL A 374 -2.00 -2.66 -12.56
N ARG A 375 -1.42 -3.66 -13.23
CA ARG A 375 -2.21 -4.78 -13.79
C ARG A 375 -2.45 -5.85 -12.75
N ALA A 376 -3.58 -6.55 -12.88
CA ALA A 376 -4.08 -7.50 -11.89
C ALA A 376 -4.20 -6.90 -10.47
N ALA A 377 -4.43 -5.58 -10.40
CA ALA A 377 -4.59 -4.87 -9.14
C ALA A 377 -5.73 -5.48 -8.33
N ALA A 378 -5.49 -5.71 -7.04
CA ALA A 378 -6.46 -6.33 -6.13
C ALA A 378 -6.91 -7.76 -6.49
N GLY A 379 -6.36 -8.38 -7.54
CA GLY A 379 -6.60 -9.78 -7.86
C GLY A 379 -5.84 -10.71 -6.92
N GLY A 380 -6.30 -11.96 -6.79
CA GLY A 380 -5.65 -12.96 -5.93
C GLY A 380 -4.28 -13.47 -6.41
N GLY A 381 -3.70 -12.79 -7.41
CA GLY A 381 -2.46 -13.14 -8.07
C GLY A 381 -1.42 -12.02 -8.01
N PRO A 382 -0.35 -12.14 -8.79
CA PRO A 382 0.67 -11.12 -8.81
C PRO A 382 0.29 -9.87 -9.59
N GLU A 383 0.62 -8.74 -8.98
CA GLU A 383 0.46 -7.42 -9.56
C GLU A 383 1.67 -7.07 -10.42
N ILE A 384 1.44 -6.35 -11.51
CA ILE A 384 2.51 -5.89 -12.42
C ILE A 384 2.52 -4.37 -12.48
N ILE A 385 3.69 -3.77 -12.29
CA ILE A 385 3.93 -2.33 -12.43
C ILE A 385 5.00 -2.05 -13.49
N ALA A 386 5.00 -0.85 -14.06
CA ALA A 386 6.13 -0.32 -14.81
C ALA A 386 7.02 0.54 -13.88
N THR A 387 8.33 0.31 -13.91
CA THR A 387 9.27 1.10 -13.09
C THR A 387 9.37 2.55 -13.57
N ALA A 388 9.10 2.80 -14.85
CA ALA A 388 9.02 4.14 -15.43
C ALA A 388 7.90 4.97 -14.79
N ASP A 389 6.69 4.40 -14.60
CA ASP A 389 5.58 5.07 -13.93
C ASP A 389 5.91 5.42 -12.48
N TRP A 390 6.53 4.47 -11.76
CA TRP A 390 6.98 4.70 -10.39
C TRP A 390 8.04 5.80 -10.31
N THR A 391 8.98 5.83 -11.24
CA THR A 391 10.04 6.84 -11.30
C THR A 391 9.49 8.23 -11.62
N ALA A 392 8.55 8.31 -12.56
CA ALA A 392 7.84 9.54 -12.88
C ALA A 392 7.00 10.04 -11.70
N LEU A 393 6.34 9.14 -10.97
CA LEU A 393 5.57 9.47 -9.76
C LEU A 393 6.47 10.03 -8.66
N ARG A 394 7.63 9.40 -8.45
CA ARG A 394 8.65 9.90 -7.50
C ARG A 394 9.11 11.30 -7.85
N GLU A 395 9.45 11.54 -9.11
CA GLU A 395 9.91 12.85 -9.58
C GLU A 395 8.84 13.93 -9.37
N LEU A 396 7.58 13.61 -9.69
CA LEU A 396 6.45 14.51 -9.48
C LEU A 396 6.25 14.87 -8.00
N LEU A 397 6.38 13.90 -7.09
CA LEU A 397 6.28 14.14 -5.65
C LEU A 397 7.45 14.96 -5.11
N LEU A 398 8.68 14.72 -5.57
CA LEU A 398 9.84 15.54 -5.18
C LEU A 398 9.68 17.00 -5.61
N ARG A 399 9.14 17.24 -6.81
CA ARG A 399 8.82 18.59 -7.29
C ARG A 399 7.75 19.24 -6.45
N LEU A 400 6.67 18.53 -6.12
CA LEU A 400 5.63 19.05 -5.22
C LEU A 400 6.15 19.41 -3.83
N LEU A 401 7.07 18.62 -3.28
CA LEU A 401 7.72 18.89 -2.00
C LEU A 401 8.65 20.12 -2.07
N GLY A 402 9.25 20.39 -3.24
CA GLY A 402 10.11 21.55 -3.48
C GLY A 402 9.37 22.83 -3.88
N GLU A 403 8.25 22.73 -4.60
CA GLU A 403 7.54 23.87 -5.24
C GLU A 403 6.47 24.53 -4.34
N GLY A 404 6.39 24.22 -3.05
CA GLY A 404 5.52 24.89 -2.06
C GLY A 404 4.07 25.15 -2.50
N ILE A 405 3.07 24.36 -2.10
CA ILE A 405 1.65 24.67 -2.38
C ILE A 405 1.22 25.96 -1.66
N ASP A 406 1.39 27.11 -2.31
CA ASP A 406 1.05 28.41 -1.73
C ASP A 406 -0.44 28.48 -1.39
N HIS A 407 -0.72 29.01 -0.20
CA HIS A 407 -2.06 29.34 0.27
C HIS A 407 -2.68 30.54 -0.48
N GLU A 408 -1.99 31.12 -1.47
CA GLU A 408 -2.31 32.41 -2.09
C GLU A 408 -3.21 32.36 -3.33
N GLN A 409 -4.24 31.50 -3.33
CA GLN A 409 -5.38 31.68 -4.25
C GLN A 409 -6.70 31.77 -3.50
N ARG A 410 -6.71 32.53 -2.40
CA ARG A 410 -7.94 33.13 -1.87
C ARG A 410 -8.05 34.58 -2.33
N ARG A 411 -8.79 34.80 -3.41
CA ARG A 411 -9.65 35.97 -3.61
C ARG A 411 -11.01 35.52 -4.10
#